data_AF-A0A2V7IM87-F1
#
_entry.id   AF-A0A2V7IM87-F1
#
_cell.length_a   1.000
_cell.length_b   1.000
_cell.length_c   1.000
_cell.angle_alpha   90.00
_cell.angle_beta   90.00
_cell.angle_gamma   90.00
#
_symmetry.space_group_name_H-M   'P 1'
#
loop_
_entity.id
_entity.type
_entity.pdbx_description
1 polymer ?
#
loop_
_entity_poly.entity_id
_entity_poly.type
_entity_poly.pdbx_seq_one_letter_code
_entity_poly.pdbx_strand_id
1 'polypeptide(L)'
;MGLCACDGVSRAGDTTGVQTLGRWEWRGRLVVELDPRVTLVRLRIDTGGVGGVGGAGGDVVLARYEFNPTAAVGDEYALALGLELGRVRDLRPGVSYAVGAPPGVIPAHATVTCLCRPLREDSIRGSFRLATRGLRQLTGRIDATVYLTEWNDPARHATYSLHQRIDAIK
;
A
#
# COMPACT_ATOMS: atom_id res chain seq x y z
N MET A 1 -8.22 24.53 27.37
CA MET A 1 -8.64 23.18 26.91
C MET A 1 -8.02 22.93 25.55
N GLY A 2 -6.84 22.31 25.49
CA GLY A 2 -6.14 22.01 24.23
C GLY A 2 -6.59 20.65 23.69
N LEU A 3 -7.15 20.63 22.49
CA LEU A 3 -7.49 19.43 21.74
C LEU A 3 -6.19 18.74 21.25
N CYS A 4 -5.52 18.00 22.14
CA CYS A 4 -4.60 16.95 21.71
C CYS A 4 -5.42 15.75 21.22
N ALA A 5 -6.01 15.86 20.03
CA ALA A 5 -6.40 14.67 19.29
C ALA A 5 -5.09 13.98 18.91
N CYS A 6 -4.61 13.07 19.76
CA CYS A 6 -3.52 12.17 19.41
C CYS A 6 -3.88 11.55 18.07
N ASP A 7 -3.02 11.77 17.09
CA ASP A 7 -3.18 11.19 15.78
C ASP A 7 -3.16 9.66 15.90
N GLY A 8 -4.32 9.03 15.93
CA GLY A 8 -4.47 7.60 16.26
C GLY A 8 -3.87 6.64 15.23
N VAL A 9 -3.35 7.18 14.13
CA VAL A 9 -2.69 6.42 13.05
C VAL A 9 -1.18 6.45 13.11
N SER A 10 -0.55 7.40 13.81
CA SER A 10 0.90 7.44 14.04
C SER A 10 1.23 6.94 15.44
N ARG A 11 2.22 6.06 15.58
CA ARG A 11 2.60 5.45 16.86
C ARG A 11 4.12 5.38 17.03
N ALA A 12 4.56 5.40 18.29
CA ALA A 12 5.97 5.14 18.61
C ALA A 12 6.34 3.70 18.19
N GLY A 13 7.49 3.56 17.52
CA GLY A 13 7.93 2.28 16.96
C GLY A 13 7.34 1.95 15.59
N ASP A 14 6.62 2.88 14.96
CA ASP A 14 6.28 2.78 13.54
C ASP A 14 7.55 2.63 12.71
N THR A 15 7.42 1.95 11.57
CA THR A 15 8.53 1.81 10.65
C THR A 15 9.06 3.19 10.25
N THR A 16 10.37 3.35 10.13
CA THR A 16 11.02 4.63 9.80
C THR A 16 10.79 5.09 8.37
N GLY A 17 9.98 4.36 7.60
CA GLY A 17 9.69 4.68 6.21
C GLY A 17 9.01 6.04 6.07
N VAL A 18 9.56 6.90 5.22
CA VAL A 18 9.00 8.21 4.90
C VAL A 18 8.07 8.06 3.69
N GLN A 19 6.82 8.47 3.83
CA GLN A 19 5.91 8.46 2.69
C GLN A 19 6.30 9.56 1.68
N THR A 20 6.69 9.17 0.46
CA THR A 20 7.04 10.10 -0.62
C THR A 20 5.95 10.25 -1.68
N LEU A 21 4.97 9.34 -1.68
CA LEU A 21 3.76 9.45 -2.51
C LEU A 21 2.56 8.92 -1.73
N GLY A 22 1.42 9.60 -1.87
CA GLY A 22 0.13 9.08 -1.45
C GLY A 22 -0.95 9.62 -2.37
N ARG A 23 -1.43 8.78 -3.28
CA ARG A 23 -2.47 9.13 -4.26
C ARG A 23 -3.73 8.32 -3.99
N TRP A 24 -4.87 8.99 -4.04
CA TRP A 24 -6.20 8.37 -3.96
C TRP A 24 -7.01 8.77 -5.20
N GLU A 25 -7.62 7.79 -5.86
CA GLU A 25 -8.55 8.04 -6.95
C GLU A 25 -9.90 7.39 -6.70
N TRP A 26 -10.96 8.13 -7.01
CA TRP A 26 -12.32 7.62 -7.05
C TRP A 26 -12.59 7.08 -8.46
N ARG A 27 -13.07 5.84 -8.62
CA ARG A 27 -13.20 5.19 -9.96
C ARG A 27 -11.85 4.84 -10.61
N GLY A 28 -10.81 4.63 -9.80
CA GLY A 28 -9.58 4.02 -10.27
C GLY A 28 -9.66 2.50 -10.27
N ARG A 29 -8.69 1.87 -10.93
CA ARG A 29 -8.33 0.47 -10.75
C ARG A 29 -6.83 0.40 -10.46
N LEU A 30 -6.42 -0.47 -9.55
CA LEU A 30 -5.00 -0.75 -9.41
C LEU A 30 -4.57 -1.65 -10.57
N VAL A 31 -3.54 -1.22 -11.29
CA VAL A 31 -2.91 -2.01 -12.34
C VAL A 31 -1.54 -2.41 -11.85
N VAL A 32 -1.32 -3.72 -11.83
CA VAL A 32 -0.06 -4.38 -11.50
C VAL A 32 0.51 -4.90 -12.81
N GLU A 33 1.42 -4.13 -13.41
CA GLU A 33 2.07 -4.51 -14.66
C GLU A 33 3.42 -5.14 -14.36
N LEU A 34 3.58 -6.39 -14.78
CA LEU A 34 4.86 -7.07 -14.79
C LEU A 34 5.58 -6.74 -16.10
N ASP A 35 6.73 -6.07 -16.05
CA ASP A 35 7.62 -6.01 -17.20
C ASP A 35 8.52 -7.26 -17.21
N PRO A 36 8.32 -8.22 -18.14
CA PRO A 36 9.11 -9.45 -18.16
C PRO A 36 10.56 -9.24 -18.63
N ARG A 37 10.90 -8.06 -19.19
CA ARG A 37 12.24 -7.75 -19.72
C ARG A 37 13.13 -7.06 -18.69
N VAL A 38 12.56 -6.17 -17.87
CA VAL A 38 13.32 -5.48 -16.80
C VAL A 38 12.92 -5.92 -15.39
N THR A 39 12.01 -6.88 -15.30
CA THR A 39 11.50 -7.45 -14.05
C THR A 39 11.03 -6.41 -13.03
N LEU A 40 10.45 -5.34 -13.56
CA LEU A 40 9.88 -4.27 -12.79
C LEU A 40 8.38 -4.55 -12.66
N VAL A 41 7.87 -4.57 -11.42
CA VAL A 41 6.42 -4.47 -11.21
C VAL A 41 6.07 -3.01 -11.08
N ARG A 42 5.24 -2.53 -12.00
CA ARG A 42 4.71 -1.19 -11.95
C ARG A 42 3.33 -1.24 -11.32
N LEU A 43 3.22 -0.65 -10.13
CA LEU A 43 1.93 -0.30 -9.55
C LEU A 43 1.52 1.08 -10.07
N ARG A 44 0.36 1.15 -10.72
CA ARG A 44 -0.23 2.41 -11.15
C ARG A 44 -1.74 2.39 -10.92
N ILE A 45 -2.31 3.56 -10.73
CA ILE A 45 -3.77 3.73 -10.80
C ILE A 45 -4.13 3.98 -12.26
N ASP A 46 -4.99 3.13 -12.81
CA ASP A 46 -5.62 3.35 -14.11
C ASP A 46 -6.98 4.03 -13.93
N THR A 47 -7.17 5.14 -14.63
CA THR A 47 -8.42 5.90 -14.67
C THR A 47 -9.06 5.89 -16.07
N GLY A 48 -8.42 5.25 -17.06
CA GLY A 48 -8.82 5.29 -18.47
C GLY A 48 -9.96 4.33 -18.87
N GLY A 49 -10.24 3.30 -18.05
CA GLY A 49 -11.21 2.24 -18.36
C GLY A 49 -12.67 2.51 -18.02
N VAL A 50 -13.02 3.72 -17.57
CA VAL A 50 -14.31 4.02 -16.91
C VAL A 50 -15.51 4.13 -17.87
N GLY A 51 -15.33 3.80 -19.16
CA GLY A 51 -16.36 3.84 -20.21
C GLY A 51 -16.58 2.53 -21.00
N GLY A 52 -15.93 1.43 -20.63
CA GLY A 52 -16.07 0.13 -21.31
C GLY A 52 -16.85 -0.89 -20.48
N VAL A 53 -17.74 -1.64 -21.12
CA VAL A 53 -18.59 -2.69 -20.53
C VAL A 53 -17.75 -3.66 -19.67
N GLY A 54 -17.89 -3.58 -18.34
CA GLY A 54 -17.46 -4.64 -17.40
C GLY A 54 -16.56 -4.25 -16.21
N GLY A 55 -16.04 -3.02 -16.09
CA GLY A 55 -15.13 -2.65 -14.99
C GLY A 55 -15.71 -1.62 -14.03
N ALA A 56 -16.26 -2.05 -12.90
CA ALA A 56 -16.65 -1.15 -11.81
C ALA A 56 -15.41 -0.59 -11.10
N GLY A 57 -14.86 0.52 -11.60
CA GLY A 57 -13.79 1.24 -10.90
C GLY A 57 -14.20 1.64 -9.48
N GLY A 58 -13.25 1.61 -8.55
CA GLY A 58 -13.46 1.85 -7.13
C GLY A 58 -12.54 2.95 -6.57
N ASP A 59 -12.63 3.17 -5.27
CA ASP A 59 -11.65 3.92 -4.51
C ASP A 59 -10.36 3.10 -4.43
N VAL A 60 -9.27 3.64 -4.97
CA VAL A 60 -7.95 3.00 -4.94
C VAL A 60 -6.94 3.96 -4.34
N VAL A 61 -6.08 3.44 -3.48
CA VAL A 61 -4.97 4.18 -2.89
C VAL A 61 -3.66 3.59 -3.38
N LEU A 62 -2.74 4.44 -3.79
CA LEU A 62 -1.35 4.10 -4.09
C LEU A 62 -0.44 4.97 -3.21
N ALA A 63 0.30 4.34 -2.31
CA ALA A 63 1.28 4.99 -1.46
C ALA A 63 2.69 4.50 -1.80
N ARG A 64 3.70 5.35 -1.62
CA ARG A 64 5.12 4.97 -1.72
C ARG A 64 5.85 5.43 -0.46
N TYR A 65 6.64 4.52 0.10
CA TYR A 65 7.48 4.76 1.26
C TYR A 65 8.92 4.53 0.88
N GLU A 66 9.80 5.46 1.21
CA GLU A 66 11.24 5.25 1.21
C GLU A 66 11.65 4.77 2.60
N PHE A 67 12.39 3.68 2.67
CA PHE A 67 12.83 3.08 3.92
C PHE A 67 14.26 2.59 3.77
N ASN A 68 15.00 2.62 4.87
CA ASN A 68 16.31 1.99 4.96
C ASN A 68 16.19 0.74 5.84
N PRO A 69 16.28 -0.48 5.28
CA PRO A 69 16.18 -1.71 6.06
C PRO A 69 17.44 -2.02 6.87
N THR A 70 18.57 -1.29 6.69
CA THR A 70 19.82 -1.55 7.40
C THR A 70 20.42 -0.30 8.05
N ALA A 71 20.99 -0.43 9.24
CA ALA A 71 21.76 0.64 9.89
C ALA A 71 23.11 0.91 9.19
N ALA A 72 23.57 -0.01 8.33
CA ALA A 72 24.75 0.17 7.50
C ALA A 72 24.35 0.85 6.19
N VAL A 73 25.19 1.79 5.78
CA VAL A 73 25.01 2.76 4.69
C VAL A 73 24.73 2.10 3.34
N GLY A 74 23.75 2.67 2.63
CA GLY A 74 23.70 2.65 1.17
C GLY A 74 22.83 1.55 0.58
N ASP A 75 21.52 1.78 0.59
CA ASP A 75 20.61 1.55 -0.54
C ASP A 75 19.21 2.02 -0.11
N GLU A 76 18.64 3.00 -0.80
CA GLU A 76 17.34 3.59 -0.46
C GLU A 76 16.22 2.70 -1.03
N TYR A 77 15.67 1.82 -0.20
CA TYR A 77 14.58 0.95 -0.63
C TYR A 77 13.29 1.77 -0.70
N ALA A 78 12.55 1.61 -1.80
CA ALA A 78 11.22 2.18 -1.91
C ALA A 78 10.16 1.08 -2.01
N LEU A 79 9.22 1.08 -1.07
CA LEU A 79 8.02 0.24 -1.04
C LEU A 79 6.87 1.02 -1.69
N ALA A 80 6.33 0.54 -2.80
CA ALA A 80 5.02 0.99 -3.29
C ALA A 80 3.94 0.03 -2.77
N LEU A 81 2.81 0.57 -2.34
CA LEU A 81 1.68 -0.13 -1.77
C LEU A 81 0.41 0.35 -2.47
N GLY A 82 -0.33 -0.57 -3.09
CA GLY A 82 -1.64 -0.33 -3.65
C GLY A 82 -2.73 -1.02 -2.82
N LEU A 83 -3.82 -0.30 -2.53
CA LEU A 83 -5.01 -0.82 -1.83
C LEU A 83 -6.25 -0.58 -2.69
N GLU A 84 -7.03 -1.64 -2.93
CA GLU A 84 -8.32 -1.56 -3.59
C GLU A 84 -9.44 -1.46 -2.56
N LEU A 85 -9.82 -0.23 -2.18
CA LEU A 85 -10.79 0.03 -1.11
C LEU A 85 -12.25 -0.17 -1.55
N GLY A 86 -12.49 -0.42 -2.83
CA GLY A 86 -13.83 -0.61 -3.39
C GLY A 86 -14.67 0.66 -3.28
N ARG A 87 -15.61 0.73 -2.34
CA ARG A 87 -16.35 1.96 -2.03
C ARG A 87 -15.94 2.42 -0.65
N VAL A 88 -15.07 3.41 -0.57
CA VAL A 88 -14.49 3.83 0.73
C VAL A 88 -15.54 4.32 1.73
N ARG A 89 -16.70 4.81 1.25
CA ARG A 89 -17.85 5.21 2.09
C ARG A 89 -18.49 4.05 2.86
N ASP A 90 -18.28 2.82 2.41
CA ASP A 90 -18.79 1.62 3.07
C ASP A 90 -17.82 1.18 4.20
N LEU A 91 -16.60 1.72 4.22
CA LEU A 91 -15.62 1.51 5.29
C LEU A 91 -15.90 2.47 6.46
N ARG A 92 -15.95 1.89 7.66
CA ARG A 92 -16.17 2.63 8.91
C ARG A 92 -14.83 3.10 9.47
N PRO A 93 -14.68 4.40 9.78
CA PRO A 93 -13.51 4.89 10.49
C PRO A 93 -13.30 4.15 11.81
N GLY A 94 -12.05 3.86 12.14
CA GLY A 94 -11.69 3.17 13.37
C GLY A 94 -11.70 1.64 13.29
N VAL A 95 -12.38 1.06 12.29
CA VAL A 95 -12.44 -0.39 12.07
C VAL A 95 -11.20 -0.86 11.31
N SER A 96 -10.63 -1.98 11.74
CA SER A 96 -9.53 -2.64 11.06
C SER A 96 -10.06 -3.66 10.05
N TYR A 97 -9.65 -3.54 8.79
CA TYR A 97 -10.05 -4.41 7.70
C TYR A 97 -8.85 -5.27 7.27
N ALA A 98 -9.05 -6.58 7.10
CA ALA A 98 -8.00 -7.46 6.63
C ALA A 98 -7.58 -7.09 5.20
N VAL A 99 -6.27 -7.02 4.93
CA VAL A 99 -5.70 -6.72 3.61
C VAL A 99 -4.96 -7.91 3.02
N GLY A 100 -4.90 -7.97 1.68
CA GLY A 100 -4.16 -8.97 0.92
C GLY A 100 -5.07 -10.00 0.25
N ALA A 101 -4.48 -11.14 -0.13
CA ALA A 101 -5.22 -12.26 -0.71
C ALA A 101 -6.34 -12.77 0.23
N PRO A 102 -7.40 -13.42 -0.31
CA PRO A 102 -8.45 -14.02 0.50
C PRO A 102 -7.88 -14.85 1.67
N PRO A 103 -8.41 -14.69 2.90
CA PRO A 103 -9.67 -14.03 3.26
C PRO A 103 -9.59 -12.51 3.49
N GLY A 104 -8.52 -11.83 3.04
CA GLY A 104 -8.43 -10.37 3.04
C GLY A 104 -9.62 -9.72 2.34
N VAL A 105 -10.21 -8.70 2.97
CA VAL A 105 -11.39 -7.98 2.46
C VAL A 105 -10.97 -6.87 1.50
N ILE A 106 -9.81 -6.26 1.74
CA ILE A 106 -9.23 -5.22 0.90
C ILE A 106 -8.08 -5.87 0.11
N PRO A 107 -8.25 -6.09 -1.21
CA PRO A 107 -7.14 -6.51 -2.06
C PRO A 107 -5.99 -5.50 -1.95
N ALA A 108 -4.78 -6.02 -1.83
CA ALA A 108 -3.59 -5.21 -1.60
C ALA A 108 -2.41 -5.81 -2.34
N HIS A 109 -1.59 -4.93 -2.91
CA HIS A 109 -0.38 -5.30 -3.63
C HIS A 109 0.75 -4.40 -3.17
N ALA A 110 1.95 -4.94 -3.09
CA ALA A 110 3.12 -4.16 -2.76
C ALA A 110 4.25 -4.47 -3.75
N THR A 111 5.23 -3.56 -3.88
CA THR A 111 6.47 -3.77 -4.66
C THR A 111 7.62 -3.07 -3.98
N VAL A 112 8.82 -3.65 -3.99
CA VAL A 112 10.05 -2.99 -3.50
C VAL A 112 11.00 -2.75 -4.66
N THR A 113 11.51 -1.53 -4.77
CA THR A 113 12.27 -1.09 -5.96
C THR A 113 13.77 -1.41 -5.87
N CYS A 114 14.30 -1.70 -4.69
CA CYS A 114 15.71 -2.05 -4.46
C CYS A 114 15.95 -3.57 -4.33
N LEU A 115 14.89 -4.40 -4.35
CA LEU A 115 14.99 -5.84 -4.51
C LEU A 115 14.48 -6.19 -5.90
N CYS A 116 15.37 -6.57 -6.80
CA CYS A 116 15.15 -6.56 -8.24
C CYS A 116 14.06 -7.52 -8.78
N ARG A 117 13.20 -8.16 -7.95
CA ARG A 117 12.05 -8.97 -8.40
C ARG A 117 10.66 -8.52 -7.91
N PRO A 118 9.63 -8.78 -8.74
CA PRO A 118 8.22 -8.74 -8.42
C PRO A 118 7.89 -9.43 -7.12
N LEU A 119 7.08 -8.76 -6.34
CA LEU A 119 6.27 -9.39 -5.33
C LEU A 119 5.18 -10.26 -5.99
N ARG A 120 4.91 -11.45 -5.42
CA ARG A 120 3.70 -12.22 -5.75
C ARG A 120 2.46 -11.42 -5.31
N GLU A 121 1.31 -11.62 -5.95
CA GLU A 121 0.05 -10.93 -5.58
C GLU A 121 -0.35 -11.15 -4.09
N ASP A 122 0.18 -12.19 -3.43
CA ASP A 122 -0.08 -12.50 -2.02
C ASP A 122 0.97 -11.91 -1.04
N SER A 123 1.84 -11.02 -1.52
CA SER A 123 3.03 -10.55 -0.81
C SER A 123 2.74 -9.61 0.36
N ILE A 124 1.49 -9.29 0.65
CA ILE A 124 1.15 -8.45 1.79
C ILE A 124 -0.07 -9.01 2.50
N ARG A 125 0.03 -9.13 3.81
CA ARG A 125 -1.07 -9.55 4.68
C ARG A 125 -1.06 -8.74 5.95
N GLY A 126 -2.25 -8.40 6.44
CA GLY A 126 -2.37 -7.65 7.68
C GLY A 126 -3.69 -6.93 7.74
N SER A 127 -3.65 -5.66 8.14
CA SER A 127 -4.84 -4.84 8.22
C SER A 127 -4.63 -3.40 7.82
N PHE A 128 -5.71 -2.81 7.32
CA PHE A 128 -5.84 -1.38 7.07
C PHE A 128 -6.98 -0.82 7.92
N ARG A 129 -6.69 0.26 8.65
CA ARG A 129 -7.66 1.00 9.42
C ARG A 129 -7.83 2.39 8.83
N LEU A 130 -9.02 2.67 8.30
CA LEU A 130 -9.39 4.02 7.89
C LEU A 130 -9.50 4.91 9.13
N ALA A 131 -8.89 6.09 9.10
CA ALA A 131 -9.00 7.06 10.19
C ALA A 131 -9.84 8.26 9.78
N THR A 132 -9.59 8.84 8.63
CA THR A 132 -10.39 9.97 8.13
C THR A 132 -10.54 9.86 6.62
N ARG A 133 -11.72 10.26 6.14
CA ARG A 133 -12.01 10.42 4.72
C ARG A 133 -12.63 11.81 4.51
N GLY A 134 -11.80 12.74 4.03
CA GLY A 134 -12.23 14.03 3.53
C GLY A 134 -12.69 13.96 2.06
N LEU A 135 -13.00 15.13 1.48
CA LEU A 135 -13.41 15.23 0.08
C LEU A 135 -12.26 14.98 -0.92
N ARG A 136 -11.02 15.26 -0.51
CA ARG A 136 -9.81 15.15 -1.34
C ARG A 136 -8.63 14.45 -0.65
N GLN A 137 -8.85 14.00 0.57
CA GLN A 137 -7.82 13.39 1.40
C GLN A 137 -8.39 12.17 2.10
N LEU A 138 -7.58 11.12 2.17
CA LEU A 138 -7.84 9.91 2.91
C LEU A 138 -6.64 9.66 3.83
N THR A 139 -6.91 9.43 5.10
CA THR A 139 -5.89 9.05 6.07
C THR A 139 -6.25 7.71 6.70
N GLY A 140 -5.24 6.87 6.88
CA GLY A 140 -5.41 5.57 7.51
C GLY A 140 -4.10 5.04 8.05
N ARG A 141 -4.16 3.84 8.61
CA ARG A 141 -2.99 3.12 9.10
C ARG A 141 -2.97 1.73 8.47
N ILE A 142 -1.81 1.34 7.98
CA ILE A 142 -1.51 -0.03 7.59
C ILE A 142 -0.62 -0.67 8.65
N ASP A 143 -1.06 -1.82 9.13
CA ASP A 143 -0.28 -2.72 9.98
C ASP A 143 -0.23 -4.08 9.26
N ALA A 144 0.87 -4.37 8.59
CA ALA A 144 0.99 -5.53 7.69
C ALA A 144 2.37 -6.17 7.70
N THR A 145 2.42 -7.44 7.33
CA THR A 145 3.66 -8.14 6.97
C THR A 145 3.74 -8.20 5.45
N VAL A 146 4.85 -7.71 4.92
CA VAL A 146 5.21 -7.82 3.52
C VAL A 146 6.17 -9.01 3.36
N TYR A 147 5.81 -9.94 2.48
CA TYR A 147 6.57 -11.14 2.15
C TYR A 147 7.29 -10.92 0.83
N LEU A 148 8.62 -10.89 0.89
CA LEU A 148 9.54 -10.62 -0.21
C LEU A 148 10.25 -11.92 -0.60
N THR A 149 10.45 -12.15 -1.89
CA THR A 149 11.28 -13.26 -2.41
C THR A 149 12.44 -12.67 -3.22
N GLU A 150 13.66 -13.18 -3.00
CA GLU A 150 14.86 -12.65 -3.66
C GLU A 150 14.90 -12.94 -5.18
N TRP A 151 15.67 -12.13 -5.91
CA TRP A 151 15.83 -12.24 -7.37
C TRP A 151 16.58 -13.51 -7.79
N ASN A 152 17.71 -13.77 -7.18
CA ASN A 152 18.63 -14.82 -7.60
C ASN A 152 18.24 -16.21 -7.05
N ASP A 153 17.37 -16.26 -6.04
CA ASP A 153 17.04 -17.49 -5.34
C ASP A 153 15.57 -17.50 -4.87
N PRO A 154 14.68 -18.26 -5.52
CA PRO A 154 13.26 -18.31 -5.15
C PRO A 154 13.02 -18.99 -3.80
N ALA A 155 14.03 -19.66 -3.22
CA ALA A 155 13.96 -20.23 -1.88
C ALA A 155 14.30 -19.22 -0.77
N ARG A 156 14.82 -18.04 -1.12
CA ARG A 156 15.11 -16.98 -0.16
C ARG A 156 13.93 -16.06 -0.02
N HIS A 157 13.43 -15.99 1.21
CA HIS A 157 12.30 -15.18 1.59
C HIS A 157 12.71 -14.22 2.69
N ALA A 158 12.34 -12.94 2.53
CA ALA A 158 12.45 -11.94 3.57
C ALA A 158 11.05 -11.47 3.96
N THR A 159 10.88 -11.14 5.23
CA THR A 159 9.65 -10.51 5.72
C THR A 159 9.96 -9.12 6.23
N TYR A 160 9.06 -8.19 5.94
CA TYR A 160 9.17 -6.81 6.41
C TYR A 160 7.87 -6.43 7.11
N SER A 161 7.97 -6.05 8.37
CA SER A 161 6.83 -5.48 9.10
C SER A 161 6.63 -4.04 8.67
N LEU A 162 5.43 -3.71 8.22
CA LEU A 162 5.02 -2.38 7.80
C LEU A 162 4.01 -1.84 8.82
N HIS A 163 4.39 -0.77 9.49
CA HIS A 163 3.57 -0.06 10.46
C HIS A 163 3.59 1.42 10.07
N GLN A 164 2.63 1.84 9.25
CA GLN A 164 2.66 3.16 8.66
C GLN A 164 1.30 3.84 8.64
N ARG A 165 1.35 5.15 8.83
CA ARG A 165 0.27 6.03 8.39
C ARG A 165 0.29 6.13 6.86
N ILE A 166 -0.90 6.12 6.27
CA ILE A 166 -1.13 6.43 4.86
C ILE A 166 -1.83 7.79 4.80
N ASP A 167 -1.22 8.74 4.09
CA ASP A 167 -1.82 10.02 3.74
C ASP A 167 -1.99 10.10 2.22
N ALA A 168 -3.19 9.87 1.72
CA ALA A 168 -3.46 9.87 0.29
C ALA A 168 -4.28 11.10 -0.13
N ILE A 169 -3.83 11.77 -1.18
CA ILE A 169 -4.49 12.94 -1.77
C ILE A 169 -5.01 12.63 -3.17
N LYS A 170 -6.06 13.35 -3.56
CA LYS A 170 -6.71 13.25 -4.87
C LYS A 170 -6.41 14.43 -5.77
#